data_AF-A0A5P9P711-F1
#
_entry.id   AF-A0A5P9P711-F1
#
_cell.length_a   1.000
_cell.length_b   1.000
_cell.length_c   1.000
_cell.angle_alpha   90.00
_cell.angle_beta   90.00
_cell.angle_gamma   90.00
#
_symmetry.space_group_name_H-M   'P 1'
#
loop_
_entity.id
_entity.type
_entity.pdbx_description
1 polymer ?
#
loop_
_entity_poly.entity_id
_entity_poly.type
_entity_poly.pdbx_seq_one_letter_code
_entity_poly.pdbx_strand_id
1 'polypeptide(L)'
;MALAEVLLELALIVAAMLVTATVVIVGPRTIVSAIRDFRWRLEACVPAFAALAVVLVFRWSTQDIVQRLERRVLRNNITPYLFELDQLLFGTSPVAVIQSFQTELLTSFFVFIYIYGYAFLLIFPFIAYFALDEMDELSTLVRSFTANYAIGLVCYTLFMAFGPRNVDPLLFEGLLYDAFPQSRTLTNTINQSTNVFPSLHTSLSMTVFALAWVTREKYPLWLPVAGFLAISIAISTMYLGIHWFSDVVAGTVLALASVYVGNNYTVEELVASIRRFFENRLGPPNADGE
;
A
#
# COMPACT_ATOMS: atom_id res chain seq x y z
N MET A 1 19.82 5.46 20.07
CA MET A 1 18.92 6.49 19.52
C MET A 1 17.52 6.22 20.00
N ALA A 2 16.84 7.24 20.52
CA ALA A 2 15.47 7.12 21.01
C ALA A 2 14.52 7.01 19.81
N LEU A 3 13.44 6.23 19.93
CA LEU A 3 12.40 6.08 18.88
C LEU A 3 11.91 7.44 18.34
N ALA A 4 11.83 8.45 19.23
CA ALA A 4 11.45 9.81 18.88
C ALA A 4 12.42 10.49 17.89
N GLU A 5 13.72 10.23 17.98
CA GLU A 5 14.73 10.80 17.07
C GLU A 5 14.54 10.25 15.65
N VAL A 6 14.35 8.94 15.53
CA VAL A 6 14.11 8.28 14.23
C VAL A 6 12.82 8.78 13.58
N LEU A 7 11.74 8.93 14.37
CA LEU A 7 10.48 9.46 13.87
C LEU A 7 10.59 10.93 13.46
N LEU A 8 11.34 11.74 14.22
CA LEU A 8 11.59 13.14 13.87
C LEU A 8 12.40 13.25 12.58
N GLU A 9 13.47 12.45 12.44
CA GLU A 9 14.28 12.42 11.22
C GLU A 9 13.44 12.02 10.00
N LEU A 10 12.63 10.97 10.13
CA LEU A 10 11.67 10.56 9.10
C LEU A 10 10.72 11.69 8.72
N ALA A 11 10.10 12.33 9.71
CA ALA A 11 9.17 13.43 9.48
C ALA A 11 9.84 14.61 8.76
N LEU A 12 11.07 14.98 9.16
CA LEU A 12 11.81 16.09 8.56
C LEU A 12 12.21 15.80 7.11
N ILE A 13 12.76 14.61 6.84
CA ILE A 13 13.18 14.22 5.48
C ILE A 13 11.97 14.15 4.55
N VAL A 14 10.90 13.47 4.99
CA VAL A 14 9.67 13.36 4.18
C VAL A 14 9.04 14.74 3.98
N ALA A 15 8.97 15.59 5.00
CA ALA A 15 8.47 16.95 4.86
C ALA A 15 9.29 17.78 3.86
N ALA A 16 10.62 17.68 3.90
CA ALA A 16 11.49 18.33 2.93
C ALA A 16 11.20 17.85 1.49
N MET A 17 11.12 16.53 1.28
CA MET A 17 10.75 15.96 -0.02
C MET A 17 9.38 16.44 -0.50
N LEU A 18 8.37 16.45 0.39
CA LEU A 18 7.03 16.92 0.08
C LEU A 18 7.03 18.40 -0.29
N VAL A 19 7.71 19.27 0.47
CA VAL A 19 7.81 20.70 0.17
C VAL A 19 8.48 20.92 -1.18
N THR A 20 9.60 20.26 -1.45
CA THR A 20 10.30 20.37 -2.74
C THR A 20 9.42 19.92 -3.90
N ALA A 21 8.80 18.74 -3.81
CA ALA A 21 7.92 18.23 -4.86
C ALA A 21 6.69 19.13 -5.07
N THR A 22 6.13 19.65 -3.98
CA THR A 22 4.97 20.56 -3.99
C THR A 22 5.31 21.86 -4.71
N VAL A 23 6.49 22.44 -4.46
CA VAL A 23 6.96 23.65 -5.17
C VAL A 23 7.24 23.38 -6.65
N VAL A 24 7.86 22.25 -6.98
CA VAL A 24 8.31 21.92 -8.34
C VAL A 24 7.18 21.43 -9.24
N ILE A 25 6.28 20.59 -8.73
CA ILE A 25 5.27 19.88 -9.53
C ILE A 25 3.93 20.61 -9.50
N VAL A 26 3.49 21.09 -8.33
CA VAL A 26 2.16 21.72 -8.16
C VAL A 26 2.22 23.23 -8.36
N GLY A 27 3.28 23.86 -7.84
CA GLY A 27 3.51 25.29 -7.92
C GLY A 27 2.85 26.08 -6.77
N PRO A 28 3.53 27.09 -6.21
CA PRO A 28 3.12 27.75 -4.97
C PRO A 28 1.77 28.50 -5.08
N ARG A 29 1.44 29.02 -6.27
CA ARG A 29 0.17 29.75 -6.49
C ARG A 29 -1.04 28.83 -6.38
N THR A 30 -0.95 27.65 -6.98
CA THR A 30 -2.00 26.64 -7.01
C THR A 30 -2.35 26.18 -5.59
N ILE A 31 -1.34 25.92 -4.76
CA ILE A 31 -1.53 25.49 -3.37
C ILE A 31 -2.16 26.59 -2.53
N VAL A 32 -1.70 27.84 -2.67
CA VAL A 32 -2.29 28.97 -1.93
C VAL A 32 -3.76 29.15 -2.30
N SER A 33 -4.11 28.95 -3.57
CA SER A 33 -5.51 28.94 -4.02
C SER A 33 -6.30 27.81 -3.36
N ALA A 34 -5.77 26.58 -3.38
CA ALA A 34 -6.42 25.42 -2.79
C ALA A 34 -6.66 25.56 -1.28
N ILE A 35 -5.73 26.18 -0.55
CA ILE A 35 -5.86 26.43 0.89
C ILE A 35 -6.95 27.46 1.19
N ARG A 36 -7.17 28.45 0.31
CA ARG A 36 -8.24 29.46 0.51
C ARG A 36 -9.63 28.84 0.43
N ASP A 37 -9.82 27.88 -0.47
CA ASP A 37 -11.10 27.21 -0.71
C ASP A 37 -11.19 25.83 -0.03
N PHE A 38 -10.44 25.61 1.06
CA PHE A 38 -10.28 24.29 1.66
C PHE A 38 -11.59 23.65 2.15
N ARG A 39 -12.57 24.46 2.58
CA ARG A 39 -13.83 23.97 3.18
C ARG A 39 -14.65 23.16 2.18
N TRP A 40 -14.92 23.74 1.02
CA TRP A 40 -15.67 23.07 -0.05
C TRP A 40 -14.93 21.82 -0.55
N ARG A 41 -13.60 21.90 -0.68
CA ARG A 41 -12.75 20.77 -1.10
C ARG A 41 -12.82 19.60 -0.12
N LEU A 42 -12.79 19.91 1.18
CA LEU A 42 -12.91 18.90 2.22
C LEU A 42 -14.31 18.27 2.21
N GLU A 43 -15.36 19.09 2.16
CA GLU A 43 -16.76 18.63 2.10
C GLU A 43 -17.01 17.67 0.94
N ALA A 44 -16.48 17.97 -0.26
CA ALA A 44 -16.59 17.11 -1.42
C ALA A 44 -15.97 15.73 -1.22
N CYS A 45 -14.90 15.63 -0.42
CA CYS A 45 -14.18 14.38 -0.19
C CYS A 45 -14.65 13.62 1.07
N VAL A 46 -15.54 14.20 1.88
CA VAL A 46 -15.99 13.61 3.16
C VAL A 46 -16.43 12.14 3.02
N PRO A 47 -17.26 11.74 2.03
CA PRO A 47 -17.69 10.34 1.93
C PRO A 47 -16.53 9.36 1.72
N ALA A 48 -15.56 9.74 0.89
CA ALA A 48 -14.39 8.91 0.61
C ALA A 48 -13.49 8.79 1.85
N PHE A 49 -13.21 9.92 2.53
CA PHE A 49 -12.43 9.90 3.76
C PHE A 49 -13.13 9.15 4.90
N ALA A 50 -14.45 9.27 5.01
CA ALA A 50 -15.24 8.53 5.98
C ALA A 50 -15.15 7.02 5.73
N ALA A 51 -15.25 6.58 4.47
CA ALA A 51 -15.08 5.17 4.11
C ALA A 51 -13.69 4.65 4.50
N LEU A 52 -12.62 5.40 4.20
CA LEU A 52 -11.27 5.05 4.62
C LEU A 52 -11.16 4.97 6.15
N ALA A 53 -11.69 5.97 6.86
CA ALA A 53 -11.67 5.99 8.32
C ALA A 53 -12.38 4.78 8.93
N VAL A 54 -13.53 4.37 8.38
CA VAL A 54 -14.25 3.17 8.81
C VAL A 54 -13.37 1.92 8.67
N VAL A 55 -12.69 1.74 7.53
CA VAL A 55 -11.80 0.58 7.33
C VAL A 55 -10.63 0.61 8.32
N LEU A 56 -10.03 1.78 8.56
CA LEU A 56 -8.91 1.92 9.51
C LEU A 56 -9.34 1.66 10.96
N VAL A 57 -10.49 2.18 11.37
CA VAL A 57 -11.06 1.95 12.71
C VAL A 57 -11.47 0.48 12.87
N PHE A 58 -12.06 -0.13 11.85
CA PHE A 58 -12.39 -1.55 11.85
C PHE A 58 -11.14 -2.40 12.02
N ARG A 59 -10.07 -2.11 11.27
CA ARG A 59 -8.78 -2.80 11.46
C ARG A 59 -8.28 -2.65 12.89
N TRP A 60 -8.24 -1.41 13.40
CA TRP A 60 -7.73 -1.13 14.74
C TRP A 60 -8.53 -1.88 15.83
N SER A 61 -9.85 -1.94 15.73
CA SER A 61 -10.72 -2.61 16.71
C SER A 61 -10.69 -4.14 16.62
N THR A 62 -10.43 -4.69 15.43
CA THR A 62 -10.47 -6.15 15.18
C THR A 62 -9.10 -6.82 15.18
N GLN A 63 -8.01 -6.04 15.22
CA GLN A 63 -6.64 -6.56 15.09
C GLN A 63 -6.34 -7.71 16.06
N ASP A 64 -6.69 -7.57 17.34
CA ASP A 64 -6.43 -8.60 18.35
C ASP A 64 -7.27 -9.88 18.17
N ILE A 65 -8.44 -9.75 17.54
CA ILE A 65 -9.35 -10.86 17.28
C ILE A 65 -8.86 -11.61 16.04
N VAL A 66 -8.55 -10.89 14.96
CA VAL A 66 -8.01 -11.44 13.72
C VAL A 66 -6.73 -12.21 14.00
N GLN A 67 -5.79 -11.64 14.75
CA GLN A 67 -4.55 -12.32 15.13
C GLN A 67 -4.76 -13.59 15.96
N ARG A 68 -5.83 -13.66 16.74
CA ARG A 68 -6.19 -14.86 17.52
C ARG A 68 -6.84 -15.91 16.62
N LEU A 69 -7.68 -15.50 15.68
CA LEU A 69 -8.34 -16.37 14.71
C LEU A 69 -7.34 -16.96 13.71
N GLU A 70 -6.44 -16.13 13.18
CA GLU A 70 -5.36 -16.50 12.25
C GLU A 70 -4.47 -17.60 12.87
N ARG A 71 -4.01 -17.39 14.12
CA ARG A 71 -3.15 -18.36 14.82
C ARG A 71 -3.84 -19.67 15.21
N ARG A 72 -5.16 -19.65 15.47
CA ARG A 72 -5.87 -20.82 16.00
C ARG A 72 -6.66 -21.60 14.96
N VAL A 73 -7.18 -20.95 13.92
CA VAL A 73 -8.24 -21.53 13.07
C VAL A 73 -7.82 -21.62 11.61
N LEU A 74 -7.15 -20.61 11.06
CA LEU A 74 -7.01 -20.51 9.60
C LEU A 74 -5.79 -21.23 9.02
N ARG A 75 -4.65 -21.36 9.73
CA ARG A 75 -3.44 -22.18 9.42
C ARG A 75 -3.04 -22.37 7.93
N ASN A 76 -3.53 -21.54 7.02
CA ASN A 76 -3.35 -21.67 5.59
C ASN A 76 -2.05 -20.97 5.21
N ASN A 77 -0.94 -21.59 5.59
CA ASN A 77 0.38 -21.10 5.27
C ASN A 77 0.64 -21.29 3.79
N ILE A 78 0.59 -20.21 3.02
CA ILE A 78 0.83 -20.23 1.59
C ILE A 78 2.28 -19.99 1.19
N THR A 79 3.16 -19.77 2.17
CA THR A 79 4.60 -19.52 1.93
C THR A 79 5.25 -20.58 1.02
N PRO A 80 5.02 -21.90 1.21
CA PRO A 80 5.61 -22.91 0.33
C PRO A 80 5.14 -22.75 -1.12
N TYR A 81 3.85 -22.45 -1.33
CA TYR A 81 3.31 -22.25 -2.68
C TYR A 81 3.90 -21.02 -3.37
N LEU A 82 4.15 -19.93 -2.62
CA LEU A 82 4.81 -18.73 -3.17
C LEU A 82 6.24 -19.06 -3.61
N PHE A 83 6.99 -19.77 -2.76
CA PHE A 83 8.35 -20.20 -3.08
C PHE A 83 8.41 -21.16 -4.27
N GLU A 84 7.55 -22.19 -4.29
CA GLU A 84 7.46 -23.16 -5.39
C GLU A 84 7.03 -22.49 -6.70
N LEU A 85 6.11 -21.54 -6.66
CA LEU A 85 5.69 -20.79 -7.84
C LEU A 85 6.83 -19.94 -8.40
N ASP A 86 7.56 -19.22 -7.55
CA ASP A 86 8.73 -18.44 -7.95
C ASP A 86 9.80 -19.35 -8.60
N GLN A 87 10.11 -20.49 -7.96
CA GLN A 87 11.05 -21.48 -8.48
C GLN A 87 10.59 -22.10 -9.81
N LEU A 88 9.29 -22.39 -9.97
CA LEU A 88 8.71 -22.93 -11.19
C LEU A 88 8.81 -21.94 -12.36
N LEU A 89 8.56 -20.65 -12.09
CA LEU A 89 8.56 -19.60 -13.10
C LEU A 89 9.96 -19.23 -13.59
N PHE A 90 10.95 -19.19 -12.68
CA PHE A 90 12.29 -18.66 -12.99
C PHE A 90 13.40 -19.71 -12.94
N GLY A 91 13.12 -20.92 -12.48
CA GLY A 91 14.13 -21.97 -12.22
C GLY A 91 15.08 -21.63 -11.06
N THR A 92 14.88 -20.49 -10.40
CA THR A 92 15.68 -19.96 -9.28
C THR A 92 14.81 -19.01 -8.46
N SER A 93 15.28 -18.61 -7.27
CA SER A 93 14.58 -17.66 -6.42
C SER A 93 14.91 -16.23 -6.89
N PRO A 94 13.92 -15.45 -7.36
CA PRO A 94 14.17 -14.06 -7.78
C PRO A 94 14.75 -13.21 -6.65
N VAL A 95 14.32 -13.46 -5.41
CA VAL A 95 14.84 -12.78 -4.21
C VAL A 95 16.34 -13.07 -4.04
N ALA A 96 16.75 -14.34 -4.14
CA ALA A 96 18.16 -14.71 -4.02
C ALA A 96 19.02 -14.08 -5.15
N VAL A 97 18.50 -14.03 -6.38
CA VAL A 97 19.16 -13.36 -7.50
C VAL A 97 19.33 -11.87 -7.22
N ILE A 98 18.27 -11.19 -6.75
CA ILE A 98 18.33 -9.76 -6.42
C ILE A 98 19.35 -9.51 -5.30
N GLN A 99 19.35 -10.31 -4.24
CA GLN A 99 20.29 -10.18 -3.13
C GLN A 99 21.74 -10.47 -3.53
N SER A 100 21.98 -11.25 -4.60
CA SER A 100 23.35 -11.48 -5.09
C SER A 100 24.06 -10.21 -5.59
N PHE A 101 23.32 -9.14 -5.91
CA PHE A 101 23.87 -7.84 -6.31
C PHE A 101 24.14 -6.91 -5.13
N GLN A 102 24.03 -7.40 -3.90
CA GLN A 102 24.11 -6.55 -2.73
C GLN A 102 25.46 -5.85 -2.57
N THR A 103 25.40 -4.57 -2.24
CA THR A 103 26.54 -3.72 -1.85
C THR A 103 26.08 -2.76 -0.77
N GLU A 104 27.00 -2.20 0.03
CA GLU A 104 26.65 -1.23 1.08
C GLU A 104 25.82 -0.05 0.51
N LEU A 105 26.27 0.51 -0.62
CA LEU A 105 25.59 1.63 -1.29
C LEU A 105 24.18 1.25 -1.77
N LEU A 106 24.03 0.10 -2.42
CA LEU A 106 22.74 -0.36 -2.93
C LEU A 106 21.77 -0.68 -1.79
N THR A 107 22.26 -1.25 -0.70
CA THR A 107 21.47 -1.51 0.50
C THR A 107 21.00 -0.21 1.15
N SER A 108 21.88 0.79 1.32
CA SER A 108 21.48 2.10 1.82
C SER A 108 20.43 2.77 0.94
N PHE A 109 20.58 2.68 -0.40
CA PHE A 109 19.60 3.19 -1.34
C PHE A 109 18.24 2.51 -1.18
N PHE A 110 18.18 1.18 -1.15
CA PHE A 110 16.89 0.47 -1.03
C PHE A 110 16.24 0.63 0.34
N VAL A 111 17.01 0.75 1.42
CA VAL A 111 16.49 1.13 2.73
C VAL A 111 15.87 2.52 2.69
N PHE A 112 16.56 3.49 2.06
CA PHE A 112 16.04 4.84 1.90
C PHE A 112 14.72 4.85 1.11
N ILE A 113 14.69 4.15 -0.02
CA ILE A 113 13.48 4.00 -0.85
C ILE A 113 12.34 3.34 -0.07
N TYR A 114 12.63 2.26 0.65
CA TYR A 114 11.63 1.50 1.40
C TYR A 114 11.00 2.33 2.53
N ILE A 115 11.76 3.17 3.22
CA ILE A 115 11.28 3.97 4.35
C ILE A 115 10.76 5.34 3.87
N TYR A 116 11.65 6.18 3.36
CA TYR A 116 11.35 7.57 3.05
C TYR A 116 10.66 7.71 1.69
N GLY A 117 11.14 6.98 0.68
CA GLY A 117 10.56 6.97 -0.66
C GLY A 117 9.10 6.51 -0.65
N TYR A 118 8.81 5.44 0.10
CA TYR A 118 7.45 4.94 0.30
C TYR A 118 6.54 5.96 1.01
N ALA A 119 6.98 6.51 2.16
CA ALA A 119 6.21 7.51 2.89
C ALA A 119 5.89 8.74 2.03
N PHE A 120 6.89 9.25 1.29
CA PHE A 120 6.71 10.34 0.36
C PHE A 120 5.71 10.00 -0.76
N LEU A 121 5.87 8.84 -1.41
CA LEU A 121 5.02 8.41 -2.52
C LEU A 121 3.54 8.29 -2.12
N LEU A 122 3.25 7.86 -0.89
CA LEU A 122 1.88 7.74 -0.41
C LEU A 122 1.25 9.09 -0.04
N ILE A 123 2.02 10.04 0.47
CA ILE A 123 1.48 11.31 0.97
C ILE A 123 1.35 12.35 -0.16
N PHE A 124 2.34 12.43 -1.04
CA PHE A 124 2.40 13.48 -2.06
C PHE A 124 1.14 13.57 -2.96
N PRO A 125 0.54 12.46 -3.44
CA PRO A 125 -0.67 12.51 -4.26
C PRO A 125 -1.87 13.19 -3.57
N PHE A 126 -1.98 13.10 -2.24
CA PHE A 126 -3.04 13.81 -1.51
C PHE A 126 -2.86 15.32 -1.63
N ILE A 127 -1.63 15.81 -1.52
CA ILE A 127 -1.31 17.25 -1.68
C ILE A 127 -1.55 17.66 -3.13
N ALA A 128 -1.02 16.90 -4.09
CA ALA A 128 -1.11 17.21 -5.50
C ALA A 128 -2.56 17.24 -6.00
N TYR A 129 -3.36 16.23 -5.66
CA TYR A 129 -4.76 16.16 -6.11
C TYR A 129 -5.68 17.08 -5.33
N PHE A 130 -5.39 17.37 -4.05
CA PHE A 130 -6.10 18.42 -3.32
C PHE A 130 -5.91 19.81 -3.93
N ALA A 131 -4.78 20.03 -4.61
CA ALA A 131 -4.49 21.30 -5.28
C ALA A 131 -5.16 21.47 -6.65
N LEU A 132 -5.74 20.41 -7.24
CA LEU A 132 -6.47 20.49 -8.52
C LEU A 132 -7.82 21.18 -8.36
N ASP A 133 -8.35 21.83 -9.38
CA ASP A 133 -9.63 22.54 -9.28
C ASP A 133 -10.83 21.63 -8.98
N GLU A 134 -10.78 20.38 -9.45
CA GLU A 134 -11.80 19.35 -9.28
C GLU A 134 -11.33 18.29 -8.27
N MET A 135 -12.27 17.76 -7.48
CA MET A 135 -11.99 16.79 -6.40
C MET A 135 -12.14 15.32 -6.83
N ASP A 136 -12.37 15.07 -8.11
CA ASP A 136 -12.60 13.73 -8.64
C ASP A 136 -11.33 12.87 -8.54
N GLU A 137 -10.15 13.43 -8.82
CA GLU A 137 -8.88 12.71 -8.67
C GLU A 137 -8.57 12.37 -7.22
N LEU A 138 -8.81 13.31 -6.30
CA LEU A 138 -8.59 13.08 -4.87
C LEU A 138 -9.58 12.04 -4.33
N SER A 139 -10.85 12.13 -4.71
CA SER A 139 -11.87 11.15 -4.34
C SER A 139 -11.55 9.77 -4.89
N THR A 140 -11.05 9.69 -6.13
CA THR A 140 -10.61 8.44 -6.76
C THR A 140 -9.37 7.86 -6.07
N LEU A 141 -8.40 8.69 -5.68
CA LEU A 141 -7.25 8.27 -4.88
C LEU A 141 -7.69 7.64 -3.55
N VAL A 142 -8.54 8.35 -2.80
CA VAL A 142 -9.02 7.88 -1.49
C VAL A 142 -9.80 6.58 -1.64
N ARG A 143 -10.75 6.50 -2.58
CA ARG A 143 -11.51 5.27 -2.86
C ARG A 143 -10.62 4.10 -3.26
N SER A 144 -9.63 4.35 -4.12
CA SER A 144 -8.66 3.32 -4.52
C SER A 144 -7.86 2.83 -3.32
N PHE A 145 -7.40 3.72 -2.44
CA PHE A 145 -6.68 3.37 -1.21
C PHE A 145 -7.58 2.58 -0.26
N THR A 146 -8.84 2.98 -0.10
CA THR A 146 -9.83 2.26 0.72
C THR A 146 -10.05 0.85 0.19
N ALA A 147 -10.29 0.68 -1.11
CA ALA A 147 -10.49 -0.63 -1.72
C ALA A 147 -9.24 -1.51 -1.57
N ASN A 148 -8.06 -0.95 -1.85
CA ASN A 148 -6.78 -1.64 -1.73
C ASN A 148 -6.56 -2.17 -0.31
N TYR A 149 -6.74 -1.31 0.69
CA TYR A 149 -6.54 -1.67 2.08
C TYR A 149 -7.59 -2.66 2.59
N ALA A 150 -8.86 -2.48 2.22
CA ALA A 150 -9.93 -3.38 2.62
C ALA A 150 -9.73 -4.80 2.05
N ILE A 151 -9.46 -4.92 0.75
CA ILE A 151 -9.20 -6.21 0.10
C ILE A 151 -7.91 -6.82 0.65
N GLY A 152 -6.84 -6.04 0.82
CA GLY A 152 -5.59 -6.49 1.42
C GLY A 152 -5.77 -7.06 2.83
N LEU A 153 -6.58 -6.41 3.67
CA LEU A 153 -6.87 -6.90 5.02
C LEU A 153 -7.63 -8.23 5.01
N VAL A 154 -8.57 -8.42 4.07
CA VAL A 154 -9.23 -9.71 3.87
C VAL A 154 -8.21 -10.78 3.46
N CYS A 155 -7.32 -10.46 2.51
CA CYS A 155 -6.25 -11.39 2.11
C CYS A 155 -5.34 -11.77 3.27
N TYR A 156 -4.88 -10.81 4.09
CA TYR A 156 -4.05 -11.10 5.28
C TYR A 156 -4.77 -11.93 6.34
N THR A 157 -6.11 -11.87 6.39
CA THR A 157 -6.88 -12.74 7.26
C THR A 157 -6.95 -14.17 6.72
N LEU A 158 -7.07 -14.33 5.39
CA LEU A 158 -7.28 -15.63 4.75
C LEU A 158 -5.98 -16.39 4.42
N PHE A 159 -4.91 -15.66 4.16
CA PHE A 159 -3.63 -16.20 3.69
C PHE A 159 -2.51 -15.81 4.65
N MET A 160 -1.91 -16.81 5.27
CA MET A 160 -0.73 -16.61 6.11
C MET A 160 0.51 -16.82 5.24
N ALA A 161 1.40 -15.83 5.19
CA ALA A 161 2.64 -15.93 4.42
C ALA A 161 3.81 -15.29 5.16
N PHE A 162 4.97 -15.92 5.11
CA PHE A 162 6.20 -15.39 5.71
C PHE A 162 7.14 -14.89 4.61
N GLY A 163 7.77 -13.74 4.85
CA GLY A 163 8.74 -13.17 3.93
C GLY A 163 10.02 -14.01 3.88
N PRO A 164 10.80 -13.93 2.79
CA PRO A 164 12.02 -14.74 2.59
C PRO A 164 12.94 -14.79 3.82
N ARG A 165 13.24 -13.63 4.43
CA ARG A 165 14.11 -13.51 5.61
C ARG A 165 13.63 -14.25 6.86
N ASN A 166 12.34 -14.58 6.93
CA ASN A 166 11.73 -15.29 8.07
C ASN A 166 11.63 -16.81 7.83
N VAL A 167 11.93 -17.28 6.60
CA VAL A 167 11.81 -18.69 6.21
C VAL A 167 13.15 -19.41 6.35
N ASP A 168 14.19 -18.87 5.72
CA ASP A 168 15.54 -19.45 5.81
C ASP A 168 16.60 -18.33 5.86
N PRO A 169 17.10 -18.00 7.07
CA PRO A 169 18.14 -16.98 7.25
C PRO A 169 19.49 -17.33 6.62
N LEU A 170 19.72 -18.59 6.22
CA LEU A 170 20.93 -19.00 5.50
C LEU A 170 20.83 -18.71 3.99
N LEU A 171 19.62 -18.59 3.47
CA LEU A 171 19.35 -18.30 2.06
C LEU A 171 18.96 -16.85 1.80
N PHE A 172 18.38 -16.16 2.80
CA PHE A 172 17.85 -14.81 2.66
C PHE A 172 18.29 -13.90 3.79
N GLU A 173 18.96 -12.80 3.44
CA GLU A 173 19.49 -11.85 4.42
C GLU A 173 18.44 -10.81 4.85
N GLY A 174 18.46 -10.45 6.12
CA GLY A 174 17.57 -9.46 6.75
C GLY A 174 18.05 -8.02 6.58
N LEU A 175 18.46 -7.63 5.37
CA LEU A 175 19.27 -6.43 5.09
C LEU A 175 18.73 -5.12 5.67
N LEU A 176 17.40 -4.98 5.79
CA LEU A 176 16.80 -3.81 6.44
C LEU A 176 17.27 -3.64 7.89
N TYR A 177 17.39 -4.74 8.63
CA TYR A 177 17.77 -4.70 10.04
C TYR A 177 19.27 -4.64 10.25
N ASP A 178 20.05 -5.05 9.27
CA ASP A 178 21.51 -4.92 9.32
C ASP A 178 21.92 -3.48 9.05
N ALA A 179 21.29 -2.83 8.07
CA ALA A 179 21.53 -1.43 7.74
C ALA A 179 20.82 -0.44 8.67
N PHE A 180 19.64 -0.79 9.20
CA PHE A 180 18.88 0.08 10.10
C PHE A 180 18.32 -0.70 11.31
N PRO A 181 19.17 -1.11 12.28
CA PRO A 181 18.75 -1.95 13.41
C PRO A 181 17.60 -1.36 14.23
N GLN A 182 17.48 -0.02 14.27
CA GLN A 182 16.40 0.67 14.97
C GLN A 182 15.03 0.46 14.32
N SER A 183 14.98 0.14 13.02
CA SER A 183 13.73 -0.25 12.36
C SER A 183 13.16 -1.53 12.95
N ARG A 184 13.97 -2.40 13.54
CA ARG A 184 13.48 -3.67 14.13
C ARG A 184 12.41 -3.41 15.20
N THR A 185 12.61 -2.41 16.05
CA THR A 185 11.62 -2.05 17.09
C THR A 185 10.39 -1.38 16.49
N LEU A 186 10.55 -0.49 15.51
CA LEU A 186 9.45 0.20 14.84
C LEU A 186 8.60 -0.76 13.99
N THR A 187 9.25 -1.57 13.16
CA THR A 187 8.64 -2.55 12.28
C THR A 187 7.98 -3.68 13.05
N ASN A 188 8.58 -4.23 14.11
CA ASN A 188 7.93 -5.29 14.90
C ASN A 188 6.70 -4.81 15.68
N THR A 189 6.60 -3.50 15.95
CA THR A 189 5.44 -2.91 16.64
C THR A 189 4.26 -2.68 15.68
N ILE A 190 4.55 -2.44 14.39
CA ILE A 190 3.55 -1.98 13.40
C ILE A 190 3.23 -3.07 12.34
N ASN A 191 4.22 -3.86 11.94
CA ASN A 191 4.12 -4.90 10.92
C ASN A 191 4.27 -6.29 11.52
N GLN A 192 3.33 -7.16 11.21
CA GLN A 192 3.41 -8.58 11.55
C GLN A 192 4.24 -9.30 10.49
N SER A 193 5.05 -10.28 10.91
CA SER A 193 5.87 -11.10 10.02
C SER A 193 5.05 -11.98 9.07
N THR A 194 3.73 -12.09 9.28
CA THR A 194 2.78 -12.90 8.49
C THR A 194 2.02 -12.12 7.40
N ASN A 195 2.10 -10.78 7.39
CA ASN A 195 1.35 -9.92 6.47
C ASN A 195 2.11 -9.71 5.15
N VAL A 196 2.37 -10.81 4.44
CA VAL A 196 3.26 -10.80 3.26
C VAL A 196 2.45 -10.83 1.97
N PHE A 197 1.38 -11.62 1.90
CA PHE A 197 0.62 -11.81 0.67
C PHE A 197 -0.78 -11.15 0.71
N PRO A 198 -1.13 -10.29 -0.27
CA PRO A 198 -0.25 -9.68 -1.28
C PRO A 198 0.61 -8.57 -0.66
N SER A 199 1.65 -8.12 -1.38
CA SER A 199 2.51 -7.03 -0.90
C SER A 199 1.75 -5.69 -0.93
N LEU A 200 1.33 -5.18 0.25
CA LEU A 200 0.65 -3.88 0.33
C LEU A 200 1.58 -2.70 0.02
N HIS A 201 2.87 -2.80 0.34
CA HIS A 201 3.85 -1.77 -0.05
C HIS A 201 3.90 -1.61 -1.57
N THR A 202 3.96 -2.73 -2.28
CA THR A 202 3.88 -2.76 -3.75
C THR A 202 2.52 -2.27 -4.21
N SER A 203 1.44 -2.78 -3.64
CA SER A 203 0.07 -2.50 -4.06
C SER A 203 -0.27 -1.00 -3.98
N LEU A 204 -0.01 -0.36 -2.85
CA LEU A 204 -0.28 1.07 -2.68
C LEU A 204 0.62 1.93 -3.57
N SER A 205 1.90 1.56 -3.70
CA SER A 205 2.84 2.27 -4.58
C SER A 205 2.42 2.19 -6.04
N MET A 206 2.01 1.01 -6.51
CA MET A 206 1.52 0.81 -7.87
C MET A 206 0.15 1.46 -8.10
N THR A 207 -0.70 1.59 -7.06
CA THR A 207 -1.93 2.39 -7.14
C THR A 207 -1.59 3.85 -7.41
N VAL A 208 -0.61 4.42 -6.70
CA VAL A 208 -0.15 5.79 -6.93
C VAL A 208 0.40 5.95 -8.34
N PHE A 209 1.23 5.02 -8.81
CA PHE A 209 1.79 5.08 -10.16
C PHE A 209 0.71 4.99 -11.25
N ALA A 210 -0.26 4.08 -11.11
CA ALA A 210 -1.38 3.96 -12.04
C ALA A 210 -2.23 5.24 -12.08
N LEU A 211 -2.51 5.86 -10.94
CA LEU A 211 -3.23 7.14 -10.89
C LEU A 211 -2.39 8.29 -11.46
N ALA A 212 -1.07 8.30 -11.26
CA ALA A 212 -0.16 9.26 -11.89
C ALA A 212 -0.16 9.11 -13.42
N TRP A 213 -0.30 7.88 -13.93
CA TRP A 213 -0.45 7.62 -15.37
C TRP A 213 -1.77 8.18 -15.91
N VAL A 214 -2.88 7.97 -15.20
CA VAL A 214 -4.19 8.50 -15.58
C VAL A 214 -4.20 10.04 -15.55
N THR A 215 -3.56 10.64 -14.54
CA THR A 215 -3.52 12.10 -14.34
C THR A 215 -2.30 12.79 -14.97
N ARG A 216 -1.57 12.10 -15.86
CA ARG A 216 -0.30 12.58 -16.44
C ARG A 216 -0.39 13.91 -17.19
N GLU A 217 -1.57 14.26 -17.70
CA GLU A 217 -1.80 15.54 -18.37
C GLU A 217 -1.92 16.70 -17.37
N LYS A 218 -2.40 16.42 -16.16
CA LYS A 218 -2.52 17.40 -15.06
C LYS A 218 -1.17 17.64 -14.37
N TYR A 219 -0.38 16.58 -14.14
CA TYR A 219 0.96 16.65 -13.52
C TYR A 219 2.00 15.81 -14.28
N PRO A 220 2.52 16.28 -15.43
CA PRO A 220 3.42 15.49 -16.28
C PRO A 220 4.76 15.14 -15.61
N LEU A 221 5.28 16.01 -14.75
CA LEU A 221 6.51 15.76 -13.99
C LEU A 221 6.32 14.71 -12.89
N TRP A 222 5.08 14.48 -12.45
CA TRP A 222 4.79 13.51 -11.39
C TRP A 222 4.90 12.07 -11.90
N LEU A 223 4.48 11.81 -13.14
CA LEU A 223 4.50 10.46 -13.72
C LEU A 223 5.86 9.75 -13.63
N PRO A 224 6.97 10.32 -14.12
CA PRO A 224 8.28 9.64 -14.05
C PRO A 224 8.77 9.46 -12.61
N VAL A 225 8.47 10.42 -11.71
CA VAL A 225 8.85 10.33 -10.29
C VAL A 225 8.08 9.21 -9.59
N ALA A 226 6.76 9.17 -9.78
CA ALA A 226 5.89 8.14 -9.23
C ALA A 226 6.25 6.75 -9.75
N GLY A 227 6.50 6.62 -11.06
CA GLY A 227 6.91 5.35 -11.68
C GLY A 227 8.25 4.85 -11.16
N PHE A 228 9.26 5.72 -11.11
CA PHE A 228 10.58 5.38 -10.56
C PHE A 228 10.48 4.91 -9.11
N LEU A 229 9.78 5.65 -8.26
CA LEU A 229 9.62 5.30 -6.85
C LEU A 229 8.82 4.01 -6.68
N ALA A 230 7.69 3.85 -7.37
CA ALA A 230 6.84 2.66 -7.23
C ALA A 230 7.58 1.37 -7.62
N ILE A 231 8.30 1.40 -8.75
CA ILE A 231 9.12 0.27 -9.19
C ILE A 231 10.27 0.03 -8.20
N SER A 232 10.95 1.10 -7.74
CA SER A 232 12.05 0.97 -6.77
C SER A 232 11.58 0.40 -5.43
N ILE A 233 10.36 0.74 -4.99
CA ILE A 233 9.74 0.20 -3.76
C ILE A 233 9.37 -1.27 -3.96
N ALA A 234 8.82 -1.64 -5.11
CA ALA A 234 8.51 -3.03 -5.44
C ALA A 234 9.78 -3.91 -5.49
N ILE A 235 10.90 -3.35 -5.94
CA ILE A 235 12.19 -4.06 -5.92
C ILE A 235 12.79 -4.07 -4.51
N SER A 236 12.68 -2.98 -3.75
CA SER A 236 13.25 -2.87 -2.40
C SER A 236 12.64 -3.88 -1.43
N THR A 237 11.35 -4.18 -1.57
CA THR A 237 10.67 -5.19 -0.75
C THR A 237 11.27 -6.59 -0.93
N MET A 238 11.63 -6.96 -2.17
CA MET A 238 12.32 -8.22 -2.47
C MET A 238 13.79 -8.15 -2.03
N TYR A 239 14.49 -7.07 -2.38
CA TYR A 239 15.91 -6.88 -2.05
C TYR A 239 16.16 -6.99 -0.54
N LEU A 240 15.29 -6.38 0.28
CA LEU A 240 15.37 -6.41 1.74
C LEU A 240 14.86 -7.72 2.38
N GLY A 241 14.50 -8.72 1.56
CA GLY A 241 14.04 -10.04 1.99
C GLY A 241 12.66 -10.04 2.65
N ILE A 242 11.82 -9.04 2.35
CA ILE A 242 10.51 -8.84 3.01
C ILE A 242 9.40 -9.57 2.25
N HIS A 243 9.43 -9.50 0.92
CA HIS A 243 8.42 -10.05 0.02
C HIS A 243 9.04 -11.00 -1.00
N TRP A 244 8.24 -11.93 -1.49
CA TRP A 244 8.56 -12.83 -2.60
C TRP A 244 8.40 -12.09 -3.94
N PHE A 245 8.56 -12.77 -5.08
CA PHE A 245 8.19 -12.15 -6.36
C PHE A 245 6.68 -12.27 -6.61
N SER A 246 6.10 -13.44 -6.35
CA SER A 246 4.68 -13.71 -6.57
C SER A 246 3.73 -12.81 -5.79
N ASP A 247 4.07 -12.42 -4.55
CA ASP A 247 3.26 -11.49 -3.74
C ASP A 247 3.41 -10.02 -4.18
N VAL A 248 4.54 -9.63 -4.78
CA VAL A 248 4.75 -8.34 -5.46
C VAL A 248 3.88 -8.27 -6.72
N VAL A 249 3.82 -9.34 -7.51
CA VAL A 249 2.92 -9.42 -8.67
C VAL A 249 1.46 -9.35 -8.21
N ALA A 250 1.07 -10.12 -7.20
CA ALA A 250 -0.28 -10.08 -6.65
C ALA A 250 -0.62 -8.69 -6.07
N GLY A 251 0.35 -8.01 -5.46
CA GLY A 251 0.21 -6.62 -5.01
C GLY A 251 -0.04 -5.66 -6.17
N THR A 252 0.67 -5.83 -7.29
CA THR A 252 0.44 -5.02 -8.50
C THR A 252 -0.95 -5.27 -9.09
N VAL A 253 -1.41 -6.52 -9.14
CA VAL A 253 -2.77 -6.85 -9.59
C VAL A 253 -3.82 -6.22 -8.67
N LEU A 254 -3.62 -6.32 -7.34
CA LEU A 254 -4.49 -5.66 -6.36
C LEU A 254 -4.52 -4.15 -6.57
N ALA A 255 -3.39 -3.52 -6.89
CA ALA A 255 -3.31 -2.10 -7.17
C ALA A 255 -4.22 -1.69 -8.35
N LEU A 256 -4.11 -2.41 -9.46
CA LEU A 256 -4.89 -2.15 -10.67
C LEU A 256 -6.38 -2.40 -10.45
N ALA A 257 -6.73 -3.49 -9.75
CA ALA A 257 -8.11 -3.77 -9.37
C ALA A 257 -8.67 -2.67 -8.47
N SER A 258 -7.88 -2.16 -7.52
CA SER A 258 -8.32 -1.09 -6.61
C SER A 258 -8.52 0.24 -7.32
N VAL A 259 -7.65 0.58 -8.28
CA VAL A 259 -7.83 1.75 -9.15
C VAL A 259 -9.08 1.59 -10.02
N TYR A 260 -9.31 0.40 -10.57
CA TYR A 260 -10.53 0.12 -11.31
C TYR A 260 -11.77 0.31 -10.42
N VAL A 261 -11.77 -0.18 -9.18
CA VAL A 261 -12.90 0.04 -8.26
C VAL A 261 -13.05 1.53 -7.94
N GLY A 262 -11.96 2.22 -7.60
CA GLY A 262 -11.99 3.63 -7.23
C GLY A 262 -12.46 4.56 -8.35
N ASN A 263 -12.22 4.19 -9.61
CA ASN A 263 -12.63 4.97 -10.77
C ASN A 263 -14.08 4.71 -11.19
N ASN A 264 -14.60 3.50 -10.98
CA ASN A 264 -15.89 3.07 -11.54
C ASN A 264 -17.05 3.01 -10.54
N TYR A 265 -16.78 3.08 -9.22
CA TYR A 265 -17.83 2.98 -8.21
C TYR A 265 -17.75 4.12 -7.19
N THR A 266 -18.91 4.68 -6.81
CA THR A 266 -19.01 5.53 -5.62
C THR A 266 -19.15 4.70 -4.35
N VAL A 267 -18.96 5.35 -3.19
CA VAL A 267 -19.16 4.70 -1.90
C VAL A 267 -20.62 4.27 -1.75
N GLU A 268 -21.59 5.09 -2.17
CA GLU A 268 -23.01 4.74 -2.08
C GLU A 268 -23.36 3.55 -2.96
N GLU A 269 -22.84 3.50 -4.19
CA GLU A 269 -23.08 2.41 -5.13
C GLU A 269 -22.51 1.08 -4.61
N LEU A 270 -21.30 1.12 -4.03
CA LEU A 270 -20.67 -0.06 -3.47
C LEU A 270 -21.46 -0.60 -2.27
N VAL A 271 -21.90 0.28 -1.36
CA VAL A 271 -22.76 -0.08 -0.22
C VAL A 271 -24.10 -0.64 -0.70
N ALA A 272 -24.74 -0.01 -1.69
CA ALA A 272 -25.99 -0.48 -2.25
C ALA A 272 -25.84 -1.86 -2.92
N SER A 273 -24.74 -2.10 -3.63
CA SER A 273 -24.46 -3.39 -4.28
C SER A 273 -24.25 -4.51 -3.25
N ILE A 274 -23.49 -4.23 -2.17
CA ILE A 274 -23.30 -5.19 -1.07
C ILE A 274 -24.64 -5.50 -0.40
N ARG A 275 -25.44 -4.47 -0.13
CA ARG A 275 -26.77 -4.64 0.48
C ARG A 275 -27.68 -5.53 -0.37
N ARG A 276 -27.78 -5.26 -1.68
CA ARG A 276 -28.58 -6.08 -2.61
C ARG A 276 -28.09 -7.53 -2.67
N PHE A 277 -26.78 -7.76 -2.63
CA PHE A 277 -26.22 -9.11 -2.61
C PHE A 277 -26.67 -9.91 -1.38
N PHE A 278 -26.64 -9.29 -0.20
CA PHE A 278 -27.13 -9.95 1.02
C PHE A 278 -28.64 -10.14 1.02
N GLU A 279 -29.42 -9.15 0.56
CA GLU A 279 -30.88 -9.26 0.44
C GLU A 279 -31.27 -10.43 -0.50
N ASN A 280 -30.56 -10.63 -1.61
CA ASN A 280 -30.82 -11.73 -2.54
C ASN A 280 -30.41 -13.12 -2.02
N ARG A 281 -29.45 -13.20 -1.09
CA ARG A 281 -28.89 -14.47 -0.60
C ARG A 281 -29.43 -14.91 0.76
N LEU A 282 -29.88 -13.95 1.57
CA LEU A 282 -30.44 -14.14 2.91
C LEU A 282 -31.91 -13.73 3.02
N GLY A 283 -32.51 -13.22 1.93
CA GLY A 283 -33.94 -12.98 1.85
C GLY A 283 -34.72 -14.27 2.09
N PRO A 284 -35.90 -14.21 2.74
CA PRO A 284 -36.74 -15.39 2.91
C PRO A 284 -37.01 -15.99 1.52
N PRO A 285 -36.98 -17.33 1.36
CA PRO A 285 -37.32 -17.95 0.09
C PRO A 285 -38.68 -17.41 -0.35
N ASN A 286 -38.76 -16.90 -1.59
CA ASN A 286 -39.99 -16.38 -2.16
C ASN A 286 -41.13 -17.35 -1.85
N ALA A 287 -42.11 -16.90 -1.07
CA ALA A 287 -43.35 -17.62 -0.80
C ALA A 287 -44.31 -17.56 -2.01
N ASP A 288 -43.75 -17.45 -3.21
CA ASP A 288 -44.46 -17.35 -4.48
C ASP A 288 -43.93 -18.46 -5.40
N GLY A 289 -44.42 -19.66 -5.14
CA GLY A 289 -44.23 -20.85 -5.95
C GLY A 289 -45.39 -21.78 -5.65
N GLU A 290 -46.38 -21.74 -6.53
CA GLU A 290 -47.61 -22.55 -6.58
C GLU A 290 -47.40 -24.06 -6.37
#